data_AF-A0A1V0UVQ7-F1
#
_entry.id   AF-A0A1V0UVQ7-F1
#
_cell.length_a   1.000
_cell.length_b   1.000
_cell.length_c   1.000
_cell.angle_alpha   90.00
_cell.angle_beta   90.00
_cell.angle_gamma   90.00
#
_symmetry.space_group_name_H-M   'P 1'
#
loop_
_entity.id
_entity.type
_entity.pdbx_description
1 polymer ?
#
loop_
_entity_poly.entity_id
_entity_poly.type
_entity_poly.pdbx_seq_one_letter_code
_entity_poly.pdbx_strand_id
1 'polypeptide(L)'
;MRTNALGLVEVRGYLGAIAAADAALKAASVTCIGLEMIKSGLVTVKITGDVGAVQAAVEAGAETAEQLKVLLTRHVIARLHEETKAIVMKKEGENEQAEEQPAAGAANSGNADKADEANEANEASTADANESQTKARGSGCAC
;
A
#
# COMPACT_ATOMS: atom_id res chain seq x y z
N MET A 1 -18.29 20.86 -2.23
CA MET A 1 -17.00 20.14 -2.18
C MET A 1 -17.27 18.69 -1.80
N ARG A 2 -16.44 17.71 -2.21
CA ARG A 2 -16.47 16.38 -1.59
C ARG A 2 -15.79 16.48 -0.23
N THR A 3 -16.51 16.17 0.84
CA THR A 3 -15.96 16.16 2.20
C THR A 3 -15.44 14.76 2.50
N ASN A 4 -14.14 14.54 2.28
CA ASN A 4 -13.51 13.26 2.61
C ASN A 4 -13.54 13.04 4.12
N ALA A 5 -13.77 11.79 4.53
CA ALA A 5 -13.67 11.36 5.92
C ALA A 5 -12.20 11.19 6.34
N LEU A 6 -11.98 11.13 7.65
CA LEU A 6 -10.70 10.74 8.25
C LEU A 6 -10.90 9.47 9.09
N GLY A 7 -10.09 8.46 8.82
CA GLY A 7 -9.92 7.26 9.64
C GLY A 7 -8.62 7.35 10.43
N LEU A 8 -8.67 6.93 11.69
CA LEU A 8 -7.53 6.87 12.60
C LEU A 8 -7.47 5.49 13.24
N VAL A 9 -6.30 4.86 13.22
CA VAL A 9 -6.01 3.61 13.96
C VAL A 9 -4.70 3.83 14.72
N GLU A 10 -4.76 3.90 16.05
CA GLU A 10 -3.58 4.11 16.91
C GLU A 10 -3.15 2.81 17.57
N VAL A 11 -1.85 2.51 17.50
CA VAL A 11 -1.26 1.25 17.93
C VAL A 11 0.07 1.47 18.68
N ARG A 12 0.53 0.44 19.38
CA ARG A 12 1.90 0.36 19.92
C ARG A 12 2.85 -0.28 18.90
N GLY A 13 3.87 0.46 18.49
CA GLY A 13 4.96 0.01 17.65
C GLY A 13 4.68 0.12 16.15
N TYR A 14 5.72 0.51 15.41
CA TYR A 14 5.64 0.77 13.96
C TYR A 14 5.20 -0.45 13.12
N LEU A 15 5.62 -1.66 13.51
CA LEU A 15 5.19 -2.91 12.87
C LEU A 15 3.66 -3.05 12.84
N GLY A 16 2.99 -2.75 13.97
CA GLY A 16 1.54 -2.81 14.08
C GLY A 16 0.85 -1.79 13.17
N ALA A 17 1.46 -0.61 12.99
CA ALA A 17 0.91 0.46 12.16
C ALA A 17 1.00 0.11 10.67
N ILE A 18 2.12 -0.50 10.25
CA ILE A 18 2.29 -1.02 8.89
C ILE A 18 1.29 -2.15 8.60
N ALA A 19 1.12 -3.10 9.52
CA ALA A 19 0.15 -4.19 9.37
C ALA A 19 -1.30 -3.68 9.30
N ALA A 20 -1.67 -2.74 10.19
CA ALA A 20 -2.99 -2.11 10.19
C ALA A 20 -3.23 -1.28 8.90
N ALA A 21 -2.23 -0.56 8.40
CA ALA A 21 -2.32 0.21 7.16
C ALA A 21 -2.49 -0.70 5.92
N ASP A 22 -1.71 -1.77 5.82
CA ASP A 22 -1.80 -2.75 4.74
C ASP A 22 -3.19 -3.42 4.68
N ALA A 23 -3.72 -3.87 5.83
CA ALA A 23 -5.06 -4.43 5.92
C ALA A 23 -6.15 -3.41 5.56
N ALA A 24 -6.04 -2.17 6.07
CA ALA A 24 -7.00 -1.10 5.81
C ALA A 24 -7.04 -0.69 4.32
N LEU A 25 -5.89 -0.60 3.66
CA LEU A 25 -5.77 -0.30 2.22
C LEU A 25 -6.28 -1.45 1.32
N LYS A 26 -6.24 -2.69 1.80
CA LYS A 26 -6.80 -3.85 1.08
C LYS A 26 -8.32 -3.99 1.26
N ALA A 27 -8.87 -3.51 2.38
CA ALA A 27 -10.28 -3.66 2.71
C ALA A 27 -11.22 -2.70 1.95
N ALA A 28 -10.74 -1.52 1.53
CA ALA A 28 -11.57 -0.53 0.84
C ALA A 28 -10.76 0.43 -0.04
N SER A 29 -11.44 1.12 -0.96
CA SER A 29 -10.85 2.19 -1.77
C SER A 29 -10.61 3.45 -0.95
N VAL A 30 -9.47 3.52 -0.26
CA VAL A 30 -9.03 4.64 0.59
C VAL A 30 -7.54 4.96 0.36
N THR A 31 -7.12 6.15 0.77
CA THR A 31 -5.72 6.62 0.70
C THR A 31 -5.14 6.76 2.10
N CYS A 32 -3.96 6.18 2.36
CA CYS A 32 -3.19 6.50 3.55
C CYS A 32 -2.54 7.89 3.38
N ILE A 33 -2.78 8.80 4.32
CA ILE A 33 -2.20 10.15 4.36
C ILE A 33 -0.75 10.08 4.88
N GLY A 34 -0.48 9.16 5.81
CA GLY A 34 0.81 8.97 6.46
C GLY A 34 0.67 8.32 7.84
N LEU A 35 1.81 8.03 8.47
CA LEU A 35 1.89 7.48 9.82
C LEU A 35 2.38 8.57 10.79
N GLU A 36 1.53 8.99 11.72
CA GLU A 36 1.95 9.94 12.77
C GLU A 36 2.68 9.16 13.87
N MET A 37 3.95 9.48 14.14
CA MET A 37 4.76 8.80 15.15
C MET A 37 4.97 9.69 16.38
N ILE A 38 4.42 9.25 17.52
CA ILE A 38 4.50 9.94 18.80
C ILE A 38 5.50 9.22 19.72
N LYS A 39 6.04 9.96 20.70
CA LYS A 39 6.95 9.43 21.73
C LYS A 39 6.34 8.22 22.46
N SER A 40 7.20 7.40 23.05
CA SER A 40 6.84 6.10 23.68
C SER A 40 6.35 5.03 22.69
N GLY A 41 6.65 5.17 21.39
CA GLY A 41 6.35 4.15 20.38
C GLY A 41 4.86 4.06 20.01
N LEU A 42 4.12 5.16 20.18
CA LEU A 42 2.73 5.26 19.73
C LEU A 42 2.71 5.68 18.26
N VAL A 43 1.92 5.00 17.43
CA VAL A 43 1.84 5.29 16.01
C VAL A 43 0.38 5.30 15.56
N THR A 44 -0.05 6.40 14.94
CA THR A 44 -1.39 6.56 14.37
C THR A 44 -1.35 6.48 12.85
N VAL A 45 -2.08 5.51 12.29
CA VAL A 45 -2.36 5.41 10.85
C VAL A 45 -3.44 6.44 10.49
N LYS A 46 -3.15 7.36 9.56
CA LYS A 46 -4.09 8.39 9.08
C LYS A 46 -4.62 8.02 7.69
N ILE A 47 -5.93 7.84 7.54
CA ILE A 47 -6.57 7.32 6.31
C ILE A 47 -7.67 8.28 5.81
N THR A 48 -7.86 8.46 4.51
CA THR A 48 -8.95 9.28 3.94
C THR A 48 -9.64 8.65 2.74
N GLY A 49 -10.89 9.04 2.50
CA GLY A 49 -11.77 8.52 1.45
C GLY A 49 -13.22 8.89 1.71
N ASP A 50 -14.16 8.20 1.07
CA ASP A 50 -15.58 8.31 1.40
C ASP A 50 -15.91 7.64 2.74
N VAL A 51 -16.94 8.13 3.46
CA VAL A 51 -17.26 7.71 4.84
C VAL A 51 -17.36 6.19 5.01
N GLY A 52 -18.08 5.51 4.11
CA GLY A 52 -18.25 4.05 4.19
C GLY A 52 -16.97 3.25 3.90
N ALA A 53 -16.14 3.75 2.97
CA ALA A 53 -14.85 3.13 2.67
C ALA A 53 -13.86 3.31 3.84
N VAL A 54 -13.84 4.50 4.45
CA VAL A 54 -13.03 4.80 5.64
C VAL A 54 -13.48 3.96 6.84
N GLN A 55 -14.78 3.75 7.05
CA GLN A 55 -15.27 2.87 8.12
C GLN A 55 -14.77 1.44 7.92
N ALA A 56 -14.96 0.86 6.73
CA ALA A 56 -14.51 -0.52 6.44
C ALA A 56 -12.99 -0.69 6.58
N ALA A 57 -12.21 0.28 6.09
CA ALA A 57 -10.76 0.30 6.23
C ALA A 57 -10.30 0.36 7.70
N VAL A 58 -10.93 1.22 8.52
CA VAL A 58 -10.61 1.36 9.95
C VAL A 58 -11.03 0.11 10.74
N GLU A 59 -12.12 -0.56 10.37
CA GLU A 59 -12.54 -1.84 10.95
C GLU A 59 -11.45 -2.92 10.73
N ALA A 60 -11.03 -3.14 9.48
CA ALA A 60 -10.06 -4.19 9.12
C ALA A 60 -8.63 -3.91 9.62
N GLY A 61 -8.20 -2.64 9.57
CA GLY A 61 -6.90 -2.23 10.14
C GLY A 61 -6.85 -2.41 11.66
N ALA A 62 -7.95 -2.14 12.34
CA ALA A 62 -8.07 -2.37 13.77
C ALA A 62 -8.11 -3.86 14.14
N GLU A 63 -8.87 -4.69 13.42
CA GLU A 63 -8.91 -6.14 13.65
C GLU A 63 -7.49 -6.74 13.56
N THR A 64 -6.71 -6.33 12.56
CA THR A 64 -5.31 -6.75 12.40
C THR A 64 -4.44 -6.32 13.59
N ALA A 65 -4.65 -5.12 14.13
CA ALA A 65 -3.96 -4.62 15.31
C ALA A 65 -4.42 -5.28 16.63
N GLU A 66 -5.66 -5.76 16.71
CA GLU A 66 -6.20 -6.55 17.83
C GLU A 66 -5.64 -7.97 17.83
N GLN A 67 -5.56 -8.63 16.66
CA GLN A 67 -4.90 -9.93 16.49
C GLN A 67 -3.43 -9.88 16.96
N LEU A 68 -2.72 -8.80 16.62
CA LEU A 68 -1.35 -8.51 17.08
C LEU A 68 -1.27 -7.99 18.54
N LYS A 69 -2.40 -7.73 19.20
CA LYS A 69 -2.52 -7.19 20.58
C LYS A 69 -1.79 -5.85 20.79
N VAL A 70 -1.77 -5.01 19.77
CA VAL A 70 -1.13 -3.69 19.78
C VAL A 70 -2.09 -2.51 19.57
N LEU A 71 -3.36 -2.76 19.23
CA LEU A 71 -4.37 -1.69 19.13
C LEU A 71 -4.51 -0.93 20.46
N LEU A 72 -4.63 0.40 20.37
CA LEU A 72 -4.99 1.27 21.48
C LEU A 72 -6.36 1.92 21.28
N THR A 73 -6.62 2.46 20.08
CA THR A 73 -7.90 3.07 19.74
C THR A 73 -8.10 3.15 18.23
N ARG A 74 -9.35 3.27 17.80
CA ARG A 74 -9.75 3.50 16.41
C ARG A 74 -10.87 4.54 16.35
N HIS A 75 -10.87 5.39 15.33
CA HIS A 75 -11.90 6.43 15.18
C HIS A 75 -12.15 6.79 13.71
N VAL A 76 -13.37 7.27 13.43
CA VAL A 76 -13.79 7.74 12.11
C VAL A 76 -14.50 9.09 12.25
N ILE A 77 -13.94 10.11 11.61
CA ILE A 77 -14.52 11.44 11.50
C ILE A 77 -15.15 11.55 10.10
N ALA A 78 -16.46 11.33 10.02
CA ALA A 78 -17.21 11.30 8.75
C ALA A 78 -17.20 12.63 7.97
N ARG A 79 -16.93 13.76 8.64
CA ARG A 79 -16.76 15.07 8.02
C ARG A 79 -15.76 15.90 8.83
N LEU A 80 -14.58 16.15 8.26
CA LEU A 80 -13.62 17.10 8.81
C LEU A 80 -14.15 18.55 8.73
N HIS A 81 -13.78 19.38 9.71
CA HIS A 81 -13.77 20.84 9.53
C HIS A 81 -12.56 21.22 8.66
N GLU A 82 -12.67 22.28 7.85
CA GLU A 82 -11.60 22.65 6.91
C GLU A 82 -10.29 23.04 7.63
N GLU A 83 -10.36 23.64 8.82
CA GLU A 83 -9.17 23.91 9.66
C GLU A 83 -8.52 22.61 10.18
N THR A 84 -9.32 21.64 10.64
CA THR A 84 -8.81 20.32 11.08
C THR A 84 -8.15 19.58 9.91
N LYS A 85 -8.72 19.69 8.71
CA LYS A 85 -8.18 19.12 7.48
C LYS A 85 -6.84 19.76 7.10
N ALA A 86 -6.67 21.07 7.27
CA ALA A 86 -5.39 21.74 7.04
C ALA A 86 -4.28 21.25 8.00
N ILE A 87 -4.63 20.91 9.25
CA ILE A 87 -3.69 20.34 10.23
C ILE A 87 -3.34 18.88 9.87
N VAL A 88 -4.33 18.06 9.53
CA VAL A 88 -4.15 16.60 9.35
C VAL A 88 -3.52 16.23 8.00
N MET A 89 -3.85 16.96 6.93
CA MET A 89 -3.49 16.59 5.55
C MET A 89 -2.10 17.08 5.11
N LYS A 90 -1.22 17.46 6.05
CA LYS A 90 0.16 17.82 5.73
C LYS A 90 0.91 16.60 5.20
N LYS A 91 1.29 16.67 3.93
CA LYS A 91 2.00 15.61 3.22
C LYS A 91 3.50 15.70 3.51
N GLU A 92 4.11 14.57 3.88
CA GLU A 92 5.58 14.47 3.92
C GLU A 92 6.10 14.36 2.48
N GLY A 93 7.11 15.16 2.12
CA GLY A 93 7.64 15.27 0.75
C GLY A 93 7.55 16.66 0.08
N GLU A 94 7.04 17.69 0.77
CA GLU A 94 7.01 19.09 0.27
C GLU A 94 7.93 20.03 1.08
N ASN A 95 9.15 19.56 1.44
CA ASN A 95 10.23 20.35 2.07
C ASN A 95 11.62 19.69 1.92
N GLU A 96 12.02 19.35 0.68
CA GLU A 96 13.38 18.87 0.37
C GLU A 96 14.00 19.68 -0.79
N GLN A 97 14.17 20.99 -0.61
CA GLN A 97 14.96 21.86 -1.49
C GLN A 97 15.74 22.92 -0.69
N ALA A 98 16.99 23.17 -1.12
CA ALA A 98 18.05 23.91 -0.42
C ALA A 98 18.55 23.24 0.89
N GLU A 99 19.85 23.18 1.17
CA GLU A 99 21.00 23.80 0.49
C GLU A 99 21.86 22.82 -0.34
N GLU A 100 22.37 23.30 -1.48
CA GLU A 100 23.41 22.64 -2.29
C GLU A 100 24.70 23.46 -2.17
N GLN A 101 25.83 22.84 -1.81
CA GLN A 101 27.13 23.52 -1.66
C GLN A 101 28.01 23.28 -2.91
N PRO A 102 28.55 24.33 -3.56
CA PRO A 102 29.19 24.21 -4.87
C PRO A 102 30.61 23.61 -4.83
N ALA A 103 30.86 22.79 -5.85
CA ALA A 103 31.94 21.81 -5.99
C ALA A 103 33.42 22.28 -5.96
N ALA A 104 34.29 21.41 -5.42
CA ALA A 104 35.65 21.11 -5.90
C ALA A 104 36.11 19.74 -5.36
N GLY A 105 36.78 18.83 -6.08
CA GLY A 105 37.05 18.77 -7.52
C GLY A 105 37.96 17.57 -7.92
N ALA A 106 37.71 16.98 -9.09
CA ALA A 106 38.57 16.09 -9.91
C ALA A 106 39.12 14.73 -9.38
N ALA A 107 38.64 13.64 -10.01
CA ALA A 107 39.44 12.48 -10.45
C ALA A 107 38.71 11.78 -11.62
N ASN A 108 39.42 11.16 -12.58
CA ASN A 108 38.82 10.70 -13.85
C ASN A 108 39.47 9.43 -14.46
N SER A 109 38.64 8.45 -14.84
CA SER A 109 38.81 7.53 -15.98
C SER A 109 37.48 6.79 -16.23
N GLY A 110 37.10 6.35 -17.44
CA GLY A 110 37.65 6.57 -18.79
C GLY A 110 36.63 6.13 -19.85
N ASN A 111 36.69 6.67 -21.09
CA ASN A 111 35.66 6.49 -22.13
C ASN A 111 35.81 5.21 -22.98
N ALA A 112 34.69 4.59 -23.38
CA ALA A 112 34.62 3.59 -24.47
C ALA A 112 33.21 3.44 -25.08
N ASP A 113 32.81 4.44 -25.87
CA ASP A 113 32.14 4.37 -27.19
C ASP A 113 30.94 3.44 -27.50
N LYS A 114 29.94 4.08 -28.12
CA LYS A 114 28.69 3.61 -28.77
C LYS A 114 28.76 2.33 -29.62
N ALA A 115 27.60 1.65 -29.72
CA ALA A 115 26.88 1.50 -30.99
C ALA A 115 25.36 1.28 -30.77
N ASP A 116 24.53 1.80 -31.68
CA ASP A 116 23.08 1.62 -31.72
C ASP A 116 22.68 0.52 -32.74
N GLU A 117 21.62 -0.26 -32.48
CA GLU A 117 20.39 -0.38 -33.32
C GLU A 117 19.50 -1.58 -32.88
N ALA A 118 18.27 -1.63 -33.39
CA ALA A 118 17.20 -2.55 -32.95
C ALA A 118 16.86 -3.63 -34.00
N ASN A 119 16.11 -4.67 -33.62
CA ASN A 119 14.71 -4.83 -34.06
C ASN A 119 13.96 -5.95 -33.28
N GLU A 120 12.66 -6.08 -33.55
CA GLU A 120 11.67 -6.87 -32.80
C GLU A 120 11.47 -8.33 -33.27
N ALA A 121 10.79 -9.09 -32.38
CA ALA A 121 9.84 -10.19 -32.65
C ALA A 121 10.28 -11.50 -33.36
N ASN A 122 9.90 -12.63 -32.75
CA ASN A 122 8.95 -13.55 -33.39
C ASN A 122 8.13 -14.33 -32.34
N GLU A 123 6.92 -14.77 -32.71
CA GLU A 123 6.04 -15.61 -31.89
C GLU A 123 6.04 -17.10 -32.34
N ALA A 124 5.51 -17.95 -31.45
CA ALA A 124 4.77 -19.20 -31.70
C ALA A 124 5.11 -20.15 -32.88
N SER A 125 5.43 -21.39 -32.51
CA SER A 125 4.96 -22.61 -33.20
C SER A 125 4.54 -23.64 -32.11
N THR A 126 3.47 -24.45 -32.16
CA THR A 126 2.81 -25.25 -33.22
C THR A 126 3.72 -26.35 -33.80
N ALA A 127 3.33 -27.61 -33.98
CA ALA A 127 2.26 -28.48 -33.43
C ALA A 127 2.75 -29.96 -33.58
N ASP A 128 2.07 -31.09 -33.35
CA ASP A 128 0.70 -31.52 -32.93
C ASP A 128 0.84 -33.00 -32.40
N ALA A 129 -0.07 -33.98 -32.28
CA ALA A 129 -1.53 -34.18 -32.44
C ALA A 129 -1.97 -35.49 -31.70
N ASN A 130 -3.28 -35.63 -31.41
CA ASN A 130 -4.02 -36.91 -31.20
C ASN A 130 -3.61 -37.78 -29.96
N GLU A 131 -4.37 -38.77 -29.43
CA GLU A 131 -5.64 -39.43 -29.80
C GLU A 131 -6.36 -39.91 -28.50
N SER A 132 -7.57 -39.43 -28.17
CA SER A 132 -8.90 -40.04 -28.39
C SER A 132 -9.23 -41.39 -27.70
N GLN A 133 -10.29 -41.40 -26.87
CA GLN A 133 -11.08 -42.57 -26.37
C GLN A 133 -10.35 -43.51 -25.35
N THR A 134 -10.96 -44.32 -24.45
CA THR A 134 -12.34 -44.82 -24.25
C THR A 134 -12.78 -45.00 -22.76
N LYS A 135 -13.98 -44.51 -22.42
CA LYS A 135 -15.06 -45.13 -21.59
C LYS A 135 -14.83 -46.48 -20.84
N ALA A 136 -14.78 -46.47 -19.49
CA ALA A 136 -15.34 -47.49 -18.55
C ALA A 136 -15.35 -46.91 -17.10
N ARG A 137 -16.42 -46.90 -16.29
CA ARG A 137 -17.26 -47.95 -15.63
C ARG A 137 -16.62 -48.66 -14.41
N GLY A 138 -17.11 -48.35 -13.21
CA GLY A 138 -16.80 -48.95 -11.90
C GLY A 138 -17.14 -47.94 -10.78
N SER A 139 -18.19 -48.03 -9.97
CA SER A 139 -19.14 -49.10 -9.58
C SER A 139 -18.55 -50.13 -8.59
N GLY A 140 -18.70 -49.83 -7.30
CA GLY A 140 -18.22 -50.60 -6.14
C GLY A 140 -17.77 -49.64 -5.02
N CYS A 141 -18.61 -49.17 -4.09
CA CYS A 141 -19.42 -49.89 -3.08
C CYS A 141 -18.59 -50.44 -1.91
N ALA A 142 -18.55 -49.69 -0.79
CA ALA A 142 -18.28 -50.18 0.56
C ALA A 142 -18.88 -49.19 1.59
N CYS A 143 -20.08 -49.54 2.07
CA CYS A 143 -20.86 -48.96 3.19
C CYS A 143 -20.60 -47.49 3.58
#